data_AF-A0A090DNI7-F1
#
_entry.id   AF-A0A090DNI7-F1
#
_cell.length_a   1.000
_cell.length_b   1.000
_cell.length_c   1.000
_cell.angle_alpha   90.00
_cell.angle_beta   90.00
_cell.angle_gamma   90.00
#
_symmetry.space_group_name_H-M   'P 1'
#
loop_
_entity.id
_entity.type
_entity.pdbx_description
1 polymer ?
#
loop_
_entity_poly.entity_id
_entity_poly.type
_entity_poly.pdbx_seq_one_letter_code
_entity_poly.pdbx_strand_id
1 'polypeptide(L)'
;MAEKITGGPMDAGRFAALADAYGSALHRWPPAEQAAAMLFAETGQGRAILERAGRLDAVLDRYRVEAPSPALHRMIVARAAGEVRQERRRRSWWLGFGLAGVGLAGAVAGLALVTVVAPDIQSDHYVMDANATSFGDAGPDADQAEEDL
;
A
#
# COMPACT_ATOMS: atom_id res chain seq x y z
N MET A 1 -7.11 -16.04 -27.40
CA MET A 1 -7.40 -14.88 -28.28
C MET A 1 -6.16 -14.73 -29.15
N ALA A 2 -6.18 -15.30 -30.35
CA ALA A 2 -4.98 -15.47 -31.16
C ALA A 2 -4.64 -14.14 -31.86
N GLU A 3 -3.52 -13.55 -31.46
CA GLU A 3 -2.89 -12.42 -32.13
C GLU A 3 -2.41 -12.91 -33.49
N LYS A 4 -3.17 -12.59 -34.55
CA LYS A 4 -2.71 -12.76 -35.94
C LYS A 4 -1.57 -11.76 -36.12
N ILE A 5 -0.34 -12.26 -36.06
CA ILE A 5 0.85 -11.52 -36.46
C ILE A 5 0.67 -11.19 -37.95
N THR A 6 0.26 -9.96 -38.26
CA THR A 6 0.07 -9.42 -39.60
C THR A 6 1.42 -9.10 -40.24
N GLY A 7 2.25 -10.13 -40.45
CA GLY A 7 3.51 -10.04 -41.20
C GLY A 7 3.32 -10.14 -42.72
N GLY A 8 2.10 -9.96 -43.22
CA GLY A 8 1.76 -10.04 -44.65
C GLY A 8 1.70 -8.67 -45.33
N PRO A 9 1.72 -8.63 -46.67
CA PRO A 9 1.54 -7.39 -47.42
C PRO A 9 0.18 -6.76 -47.07
N MET A 10 0.21 -5.47 -46.78
CA MET A 10 -0.96 -4.71 -46.36
C MET A 10 -1.95 -4.54 -47.50
N ASP A 11 -3.21 -4.89 -47.26
CA ASP A 11 -4.29 -4.66 -48.21
C ASP A 11 -4.90 -3.26 -48.04
N ALA A 12 -5.55 -2.77 -49.09
CA ALA A 12 -6.15 -1.44 -49.10
C ALA A 12 -7.33 -1.28 -48.13
N GLY A 13 -8.10 -2.33 -47.89
CA GLY A 13 -9.25 -2.30 -46.98
C GLY A 13 -8.81 -2.20 -45.53
N ARG A 14 -7.78 -2.96 -45.15
CA ARG A 14 -7.12 -2.93 -43.84
C ARG A 14 -6.48 -1.56 -43.60
N PHE A 15 -5.83 -1.00 -44.61
CA PHE A 15 -5.25 0.34 -44.55
C PHE A 15 -6.32 1.43 -44.39
N ALA A 16 -7.41 1.36 -45.14
CA ALA A 16 -8.54 2.28 -44.96
C ALA A 16 -9.15 2.18 -43.56
N ALA A 17 -9.41 0.96 -43.07
CA ALA A 17 -9.95 0.74 -41.74
C ALA A 17 -9.06 1.28 -40.62
N LEU A 18 -7.72 1.18 -40.78
CA LEU A 18 -6.78 1.77 -39.84
C LEU A 18 -6.74 3.30 -39.93
N ALA A 19 -6.79 3.87 -41.13
CA ALA A 19 -6.87 5.31 -41.33
C ALA A 19 -8.15 5.90 -40.74
N ASP A 20 -9.28 5.21 -40.85
CA ASP A 20 -10.55 5.63 -40.26
C ASP A 20 -10.53 5.57 -38.72
N ALA A 21 -9.83 4.58 -38.14
CA ALA A 21 -9.76 4.39 -36.69
C ALA A 21 -8.70 5.27 -35.99
N TYR A 22 -7.55 5.48 -36.62
CA TYR A 22 -6.38 6.13 -36.01
C TYR A 22 -6.02 7.48 -36.66
N GLY A 23 -6.70 7.87 -37.75
CA GLY A 23 -6.41 9.09 -38.51
C GLY A 23 -5.23 8.92 -39.47
N SER A 24 -4.80 10.02 -40.10
CA SER A 24 -3.74 10.00 -41.11
C SER A 24 -2.32 9.85 -40.54
N ALA A 25 -2.18 10.02 -39.22
CA ALA A 25 -0.89 10.01 -38.55
C ALA A 25 -0.38 8.58 -38.28
N LEU A 26 0.41 8.02 -39.21
CA LEU A 26 0.92 6.64 -39.14
C LEU A 26 1.66 6.29 -37.83
N HIS A 27 2.33 7.26 -37.19
CA HIS A 27 3.00 7.03 -35.91
C HIS A 27 2.05 6.69 -34.75
N ARG A 28 0.75 7.00 -34.87
CA ARG A 28 -0.29 6.67 -33.89
C ARG A 28 -0.88 5.27 -34.09
N TRP A 29 -0.57 4.62 -35.20
CA TRP A 29 -1.13 3.32 -35.55
C TRP A 29 -0.50 2.21 -34.69
N PRO A 30 -1.15 1.04 -34.57
CA PRO A 30 -0.59 -0.10 -33.84
C PRO A 30 0.82 -0.47 -34.33
N PRO A 31 1.81 -0.67 -33.44
CA PRO A 31 3.21 -0.91 -33.82
C PRO A 31 3.41 -2.07 -34.81
N ALA A 32 2.61 -3.13 -34.68
CA ALA A 32 2.66 -4.29 -35.57
C ALA A 32 2.33 -3.96 -37.03
N GLU A 33 1.53 -2.92 -37.28
CA GLU A 33 1.06 -2.54 -38.63
C GLU A 33 1.83 -1.35 -39.21
N GLN A 34 2.61 -0.61 -38.41
CA GLN A 34 3.28 0.62 -38.86
C GLN A 34 4.24 0.39 -40.02
N ALA A 35 5.04 -0.69 -39.97
CA ALA A 35 5.99 -1.00 -41.03
C ALA A 35 5.30 -1.27 -42.38
N ALA A 36 4.24 -2.07 -42.36
CA ALA A 36 3.46 -2.39 -43.55
C ALA A 36 2.67 -1.16 -44.05
N ALA A 37 2.17 -0.33 -43.13
CA ALA A 37 1.46 0.89 -43.46
C ALA A 37 2.36 1.95 -44.10
N MET A 38 3.59 2.11 -43.63
CA MET A 38 4.57 3.01 -44.27
C MET A 38 4.85 2.59 -45.72
N LEU A 39 5.02 1.29 -45.97
CA LEU A 39 5.22 0.78 -47.33
C LEU A 39 3.97 1.00 -48.21
N PHE A 40 2.77 0.76 -47.68
CA PHE A 40 1.53 0.97 -48.42
C PHE A 40 1.24 2.45 -48.69
N ALA A 41 1.63 3.34 -47.77
CA ALA A 41 1.47 4.79 -47.91
C ALA A 41 2.25 5.37 -49.10
N GLU A 42 3.32 4.70 -49.56
CA GLU A 42 4.06 5.10 -50.77
C GLU A 42 3.32 4.78 -52.08
N THR A 43 2.24 4.00 -52.02
CA THR A 43 1.38 3.75 -53.18
C THR A 43 0.44 4.94 -53.42
N GLY A 44 0.02 5.16 -54.67
CA GLY A 44 -0.97 6.21 -54.98
C GLY A 44 -2.29 6.05 -54.22
N GLN A 45 -2.71 4.79 -54.02
CA GLN A 45 -3.93 4.48 -53.27
C GLN A 45 -3.76 4.77 -51.77
N GLY A 46 -2.63 4.41 -51.17
CA GLY A 46 -2.30 4.74 -49.78
C GLY A 46 -2.30 6.24 -49.54
N ARG A 47 -1.66 7.02 -50.42
CA ARG A 47 -1.67 8.49 -50.34
C ARG A 47 -3.09 9.05 -50.42
N ALA A 48 -3.93 8.57 -51.34
CA ALA A 48 -5.31 9.04 -51.46
C ALA A 48 -6.17 8.75 -50.22
N ILE A 49 -5.96 7.60 -49.56
CA ILE A 49 -6.63 7.25 -48.31
C ILE A 49 -6.17 8.17 -47.18
N LEU A 50 -4.85 8.34 -47.00
CA LEU A 50 -4.31 9.21 -45.95
C LEU A 50 -4.69 10.68 -46.16
N GLU A 51 -4.75 11.16 -47.41
CA GLU A 51 -5.18 12.52 -47.70
C GLU A 51 -6.63 12.76 -47.30
N ARG A 52 -7.52 11.79 -47.54
CA ARG A 52 -8.91 11.86 -47.10
C ARG A 52 -9.01 11.93 -45.58
N ALA A 53 -8.29 11.07 -44.87
CA ALA A 53 -8.26 11.08 -43.40
C ALA A 53 -7.65 12.38 -42.86
N GLY A 54 -6.55 12.85 -43.46
CA GLY A 54 -5.85 14.06 -43.04
C GLY A 54 -6.65 15.34 -43.23
N ARG A 55 -7.59 15.39 -44.20
CA ARG A 55 -8.54 16.50 -44.32
C ARG A 55 -9.46 16.61 -43.11
N LEU A 56 -9.98 15.48 -42.61
CA LEU A 56 -10.81 15.46 -41.41
C LEU A 56 -9.97 15.88 -40.18
N ASP A 57 -8.79 15.30 -40.03
CA ASP A 57 -7.86 15.64 -38.95
C ASP A 57 -7.54 17.15 -38.94
N ALA A 58 -7.28 17.75 -40.11
CA ALA A 58 -7.04 19.18 -40.24
C ALA A 58 -8.26 20.06 -39.93
N VAL A 59 -9.49 19.54 -40.04
CA VAL A 59 -10.69 20.24 -39.59
C VAL A 59 -10.82 20.15 -38.07
N LEU A 60 -10.55 18.98 -37.49
CA LEU A 60 -10.61 18.76 -36.04
C LEU A 60 -9.51 19.54 -35.30
N ASP A 61 -8.29 19.59 -35.84
CA ASP A 61 -7.14 20.29 -35.24
C ASP A 61 -7.33 21.82 -35.18
N ARG A 62 -8.25 22.38 -35.99
CA ARG A 62 -8.62 23.80 -35.90
C ARG A 62 -9.41 24.12 -34.64
N TYR A 63 -10.06 23.13 -34.04
CA TYR A 63 -10.82 23.33 -32.82
C TYR A 63 -9.87 23.42 -31.62
N ARG A 64 -9.55 24.65 -31.22
CA ARG A 64 -8.80 24.94 -29.98
C ARG A 64 -9.76 25.03 -28.81
N VAL A 65 -9.54 24.20 -27.79
CA VAL A 65 -10.20 24.33 -26.50
C VAL A 65 -9.45 25.39 -25.68
N GLU A 66 -10.20 26.26 -25.00
CA GLU A 66 -9.64 27.28 -24.09
C GLU A 66 -8.80 26.60 -22.99
N ALA A 67 -7.70 27.26 -22.59
CA ALA A 67 -6.83 26.69 -21.58
C ALA A 67 -7.58 26.48 -20.25
N PRO A 68 -7.45 25.32 -19.59
CA PRO A 68 -8.13 25.07 -18.33
C PRO A 68 -7.69 26.08 -17.27
N SER A 69 -8.62 26.50 -16.40
CA SER A 69 -8.31 27.52 -15.41
C SER A 69 -7.20 27.07 -14.45
N PRO A 70 -6.31 27.97 -14.00
CA PRO A 70 -5.30 27.65 -12.99
C PRO A 70 -5.90 27.10 -11.68
N ALA A 71 -7.17 27.41 -11.40
CA ALA A 71 -7.90 26.84 -10.28
C ALA A 71 -8.16 25.33 -10.46
N LEU A 72 -8.60 24.91 -11.65
CA LEU A 72 -8.82 23.50 -11.97
C LEU A 72 -7.51 22.69 -11.87
N HIS A 73 -6.42 23.23 -12.42
CA HIS A 73 -5.10 22.60 -12.31
C HIS A 73 -4.70 22.38 -10.84
N ARG A 74 -4.82 23.42 -10.00
CA ARG A 74 -4.54 23.32 -8.56
C ARG A 74 -5.43 22.30 -7.86
N MET A 75 -6.72 22.22 -8.21
CA MET A 75 -7.63 21.22 -7.66
C MET A 75 -7.22 19.79 -8.02
N ILE A 76 -6.83 19.53 -9.27
CA ILE A 76 -6.37 18.21 -9.72
C ILE A 76 -5.10 17.80 -8.96
N VAL A 77 -4.11 18.70 -8.88
CA VAL A 77 -2.86 18.45 -8.15
C VAL A 77 -3.12 18.20 -6.67
N ALA A 78 -3.97 19.02 -6.03
CA ALA A 78 -4.32 18.85 -4.63
C ALA A 78 -5.03 17.51 -4.36
N ARG A 79 -5.92 17.08 -5.27
CA ARG A 79 -6.61 15.79 -5.18
C ARG A 79 -5.65 14.62 -5.34
N ALA A 80 -4.78 14.66 -6.36
CA ALA A 80 -3.77 13.63 -6.59
C ALA A 80 -2.80 13.50 -5.40
N ALA A 81 -2.36 14.63 -4.83
CA ALA A 81 -1.50 14.63 -3.64
C ALA A 81 -2.23 14.10 -2.38
N GLY A 82 -3.54 14.35 -2.27
CA GLY A 82 -4.37 13.84 -1.17
C GLY A 82 -4.47 12.32 -1.15
N GLU A 83 -4.65 11.68 -2.30
CA GLU A 83 -4.77 10.22 -2.44
C GLU A 83 -3.46 9.52 -2.03
N VAL A 84 -2.31 10.01 -2.53
CA VAL A 84 -0.98 9.48 -2.18
C VAL A 84 -0.68 9.64 -0.68
N ARG A 85 -1.09 10.76 -0.07
CA ARG A 85 -0.91 11.01 1.36
C ARG A 85 -1.78 10.09 2.22
N GLN A 86 -2.98 9.74 1.75
CA GLN A 86 -3.92 8.87 2.45
C GLN A 86 -3.44 7.41 2.49
N GLU A 87 -2.88 6.90 1.38
CA GLU A 87 -2.29 5.55 1.34
C GLU A 87 -1.10 5.41 2.28
N ARG A 88 -0.19 6.39 2.31
CA ARG A 88 0.95 6.39 3.24
C ARG A 88 0.51 6.38 4.70
N ARG A 89 -0.53 7.15 5.02
CA ARG A 89 -1.08 7.24 6.39
C ARG A 89 -1.78 5.95 6.82
N ARG A 90 -2.49 5.28 5.90
CA ARG A 90 -3.05 3.94 6.14
C ARG A 90 -1.93 2.93 6.39
N ARG A 91 -0.90 2.87 5.55
CA ARG A 91 0.22 1.93 5.73
C ARG A 91 0.96 2.16 7.05
N SER A 92 1.16 3.41 7.45
CA SER A 92 1.74 3.76 8.76
C SER A 92 0.85 3.36 9.93
N TRP A 93 -0.48 3.46 9.80
CA TRP A 93 -1.42 3.02 10.82
C TRP A 93 -1.46 1.49 10.97
N TRP A 94 -1.36 0.76 9.85
CA TRP A 94 -1.22 -0.70 9.84
C TRP A 94 0.11 -1.16 10.45
N LEU A 95 1.21 -0.43 10.21
CA LEU A 95 2.50 -0.69 10.87
C LEU A 95 2.41 -0.44 12.39
N GLY A 96 1.68 0.59 12.83
CA GLY A 96 1.42 0.84 14.25
C GLY A 96 0.60 -0.26 14.92
N PHE A 97 -0.42 -0.78 14.23
CA PHE A 97 -1.21 -1.94 14.72
C PHE A 97 -0.40 -3.24 14.75
N GLY A 98 0.50 -3.45 13.77
CA GLY A 98 1.41 -4.60 13.77
C GLY A 98 2.35 -4.62 14.98
N LEU A 99 2.84 -3.46 15.41
CA LEU A 99 3.71 -3.36 16.59
C LEU A 99 2.94 -3.54 17.90
N ALA A 100 1.71 -3.02 18.00
CA ALA A 100 0.87 -3.18 19.18
C ALA A 100 0.41 -4.63 19.40
N GLY A 101 0.17 -5.40 18.31
CA GLY A 101 -0.19 -6.81 18.39
C GLY A 101 0.94 -7.73 18.87
N VAL A 102 2.19 -7.45 18.48
CA VAL A 102 3.37 -8.21 18.91
C VAL A 102 3.66 -8.01 20.41
N GLY A 103 3.40 -6.81 20.95
CA GLY A 103 3.56 -6.54 22.38
C GLY A 103 2.62 -7.35 23.28
N LEU A 104 1.37 -7.55 22.85
CA LEU A 104 0.39 -8.32 23.64
C LEU A 104 0.67 -9.83 23.60
N ALA A 105 1.10 -10.37 22.45
CA ALA A 105 1.50 -11.78 22.34
C ALA A 105 2.81 -12.09 23.11
N GLY A 106 3.75 -11.13 23.15
CA GLY A 106 4.96 -11.24 23.96
C GLY A 106 4.70 -11.28 25.46
N ALA A 107 3.71 -10.52 25.96
CA ALA A 107 3.35 -10.52 27.38
C ALA A 107 2.70 -11.84 27.84
N VAL A 108 1.86 -12.45 27.01
CA VAL A 108 1.20 -13.73 27.33
C VAL A 108 2.20 -14.90 27.27
N ALA A 109 3.13 -14.89 26.32
CA ALA A 109 4.19 -15.90 26.23
C ALA A 109 5.21 -15.80 27.39
N GLY A 110 5.51 -14.59 27.86
CA GLY A 110 6.38 -14.37 29.03
C GLY A 110 5.76 -14.88 30.34
N LEU A 111 4.44 -14.72 30.51
CA LEU A 111 3.72 -15.25 31.67
C LEU A 111 3.66 -16.79 31.68
N ALA A 112 3.47 -17.43 30.51
CA ALA A 112 3.42 -18.89 30.41
C ALA A 112 4.78 -19.57 30.71
N LEU A 113 5.90 -18.94 30.36
CA LEU A 113 7.24 -19.46 30.65
C LEU A 113 7.55 -19.48 32.15
N VAL A 114 7.07 -18.50 32.93
CA VAL A 114 7.23 -18.47 34.39
C VAL A 114 6.51 -19.64 35.08
N THR A 115 5.35 -20.06 34.57
CA THR A 115 4.57 -21.14 35.19
C THR A 115 5.13 -22.55 34.97
N VAL A 116 5.98 -22.74 33.95
CA VAL A 116 6.54 -24.06 33.62
C VAL A 116 7.91 -24.28 34.28
N VAL A 117 8.65 -23.22 34.58
CA VAL A 117 10.01 -23.31 35.15
C VAL A 117 10.05 -23.31 36.68
N ALA A 118 8.97 -22.94 37.36
CA ALA A 118 8.90 -22.99 38.83
C ALA A 118 7.72 -23.84 39.35
N PRO A 119 7.77 -25.18 39.25
CA PRO A 119 6.83 -26.05 39.92
C PRO A 119 7.34 -26.42 41.32
N ASP A 120 7.78 -25.46 42.13
CA ASP A 120 7.84 -25.57 43.59
C ASP A 120 8.24 -24.21 44.18
N ILE A 121 7.24 -23.39 44.50
CA ILE A 121 7.37 -22.51 45.67
C ILE A 121 6.23 -22.96 46.56
N GLN A 122 6.49 -24.00 47.36
CA GLN A 122 5.82 -24.17 48.63
C GLN A 122 5.75 -22.78 49.27
N SER A 123 4.54 -22.25 49.38
CA SER A 123 4.25 -21.18 50.31
C SER A 123 4.42 -21.79 51.69
N ASP A 124 5.67 -21.89 52.14
CA ASP A 124 5.95 -22.02 53.55
C ASP A 124 5.25 -20.84 54.19
N HIS A 125 4.21 -21.24 54.92
CA HIS A 125 3.37 -20.42 55.75
C HIS A 125 4.30 -19.51 56.56
N TYR A 126 4.39 -18.24 56.16
CA TYR A 126 4.98 -17.20 56.99
C TYR A 126 4.06 -17.08 58.20
N VAL A 127 4.26 -17.95 59.19
CA VAL A 127 3.82 -17.71 60.55
C VAL A 127 4.65 -16.51 60.98
N MET A 128 4.04 -15.34 60.88
CA MET A 128 4.56 -14.14 61.50
C MET A 128 4.58 -14.46 62.99
N ASP A 129 5.76 -14.80 63.51
CA ASP A 129 5.97 -14.99 64.93
C ASP A 129 5.74 -13.62 65.59
N ALA A 130 4.56 -13.43 66.16
CA ALA A 130 4.05 -12.17 66.67
C ALA A 130 4.86 -11.63 67.87
N ASN A 131 5.97 -12.29 68.20
CA ASN A 131 6.80 -12.08 69.36
C ASN A 131 8.24 -11.64 68.98
N ALA A 132 8.55 -11.55 67.68
CA ALA A 132 9.89 -11.17 67.20
C ALA A 132 9.96 -9.68 66.83
N THR A 133 9.98 -8.80 67.84
CA THR A 133 10.39 -7.41 67.64
C THR A 133 11.91 -7.30 67.71
N SER A 134 12.51 -6.43 66.88
CA SER A 134 13.95 -6.15 66.74
C SER A 134 14.63 -5.54 67.99
N PHE A 135 13.98 -5.60 69.15
CA PHE A 135 14.50 -5.28 70.47
C PHE A 135 14.18 -6.49 71.36
N GLY A 136 15.19 -6.94 72.12
CA GLY A 136 15.29 -8.27 72.73
C GLY A 136 14.01 -8.90 73.29
N ASP A 137 13.92 -10.21 73.01
CA ASP A 137 13.23 -11.27 73.74
C ASP A 137 12.95 -10.92 75.22
N ALA A 138 11.66 -10.78 75.55
CA ALA A 138 11.17 -10.74 76.91
C ALA A 138 10.22 -11.93 77.11
N GLY A 139 10.82 -13.13 77.12
CA GLY A 139 10.17 -14.33 77.64
C GLY A 139 9.82 -14.14 79.12
N PRO A 140 8.70 -14.72 79.60
CA PRO A 140 8.27 -14.54 80.98
C PRO A 140 9.03 -15.51 81.88
N ASP A 141 10.14 -15.07 82.45
CA ASP A 141 10.75 -15.74 83.59
C ASP A 141 10.18 -15.15 84.88
N ALA A 142 9.35 -15.98 85.52
CA ALA A 142 8.87 -15.82 86.87
C ALA A 142 9.99 -16.10 87.86
N ASP A 143 10.13 -15.25 88.87
CA ASP A 143 10.61 -15.51 90.25
C ASP A 143 10.32 -14.21 91.04
N GLN A 144 9.23 -14.12 91.80
CA GLN A 144 9.09 -14.42 93.23
C GLN A 144 10.13 -13.77 94.18
N ALA A 145 9.61 -13.31 95.33
CA ALA A 145 10.25 -12.65 96.49
C ALA A 145 10.53 -11.14 96.28
N GLU A 146 10.20 -10.21 97.17
CA GLU A 146 9.74 -10.17 98.58
C GLU A 146 9.21 -8.73 98.81
N GLU A 147 8.06 -8.54 99.45
CA GLU A 147 7.93 -8.00 100.84
C GLU A 147 8.05 -6.46 100.93
N ASP A 148 6.92 -5.78 101.20
CA ASP A 148 6.72 -5.11 102.51
C ASP A 148 5.30 -4.52 102.61
N LEU A 149 4.46 -5.14 103.45
CA LEU A 149 3.55 -4.60 104.47
C LEU A 149 2.66 -5.71 105.05
#